data_AF-A0A822DXM6-F1
#
_entry.id   AF-A0A822DXM6-F1
#
_cell.length_a   1.000
_cell.length_b   1.000
_cell.length_c   1.000
_cell.angle_alpha   90.00
_cell.angle_beta   90.00
_cell.angle_gamma   90.00
#
_symmetry.space_group_name_H-M   'P 1'
#
loop_
_entity.id
_entity.type
_entity.pdbx_description
1 polymer ?
#
loop_
_entity_poly.entity_id
_entity_poly.type
_entity_poly.pdbx_seq_one_letter_code
_entity_poly.pdbx_strand_id
1 'polypeptide(L)'
;MKQQFVLFIVSLILFEIDYNSAANWAVLVAGSNGWYNYRHQADLCHAYQILHKNGIPDSNIIVMMYDDLAHNQENPTKGIIINHPNGADVYHGVPHDYNGKV
;
A
#
# COMPACT_ATOMS: atom_id res chain seq x y z
N MET A 1 40.70 25.47 -3.19
CA MET A 1 39.73 26.49 -2.69
C MET A 1 38.53 26.69 -3.62
N LYS A 2 38.68 27.06 -4.90
CA LYS A 2 37.52 27.31 -5.79
C LYS A 2 36.60 26.08 -6.01
N GLN A 3 37.15 24.87 -6.18
CA GLN A 3 36.34 23.66 -6.40
C GLN A 3 35.60 23.19 -5.14
N GLN A 4 36.23 23.25 -3.96
CA GLN A 4 35.57 22.93 -2.68
C GLN A 4 34.41 23.89 -2.40
N PHE A 5 34.54 25.17 -2.77
CA PHE A 5 33.47 26.15 -2.63
C PHE A 5 32.27 25.85 -3.56
N VAL A 6 32.55 25.42 -4.79
CA VAL A 6 31.50 25.00 -5.74
C VAL A 6 30.77 23.74 -5.26
N LEU A 7 31.49 22.74 -4.75
CA LEU A 7 30.90 21.52 -4.17
C LEU A 7 30.02 21.84 -2.95
N PHE A 8 30.43 22.78 -2.10
CA PHE A 8 29.65 23.23 -0.95
C PHE A 8 28.35 23.93 -1.37
N ILE A 9 28.42 24.80 -2.38
CA ILE A 9 27.25 25.50 -2.93
C ILE A 9 26.28 24.49 -3.58
N VAL A 10 26.78 23.53 -4.37
CA VAL A 10 25.94 22.48 -4.97
C VAL A 10 25.28 21.60 -3.91
N SER A 11 26.00 21.25 -2.85
CA SER A 11 25.44 20.51 -1.71
C SER A 11 24.38 21.31 -0.96
N LEU A 12 24.54 22.63 -0.80
CA LEU A 12 23.53 23.50 -0.17
C LEU A 12 22.26 23.58 -1.03
N ILE A 13 22.42 23.75 -2.35
CA ILE A 13 21.30 23.84 -3.29
C ILE A 13 20.54 22.50 -3.33
N LEU A 14 21.24 21.37 -3.33
CA LEU A 14 20.59 20.05 -3.27
C LEU A 14 19.87 19.78 -1.94
N PHE A 15 20.28 20.44 -0.84
CA PHE A 15 19.64 20.33 0.47
C PHE A 15 18.39 21.21 0.59
N GLU A 16 18.31 22.32 -0.16
CA GLU A 16 17.15 23.23 -0.16
C GLU A 16 16.06 22.89 -1.19
N ILE A 17 16.29 21.93 -2.09
CA ILE A 17 15.21 21.39 -2.92
C ILE A 17 14.49 20.28 -2.13
N ASP A 18 13.94 20.64 -0.97
CA ASP A 18 12.81 19.89 -0.41
C ASP A 18 11.56 20.55 -0.98
N TYR A 19 11.23 20.17 -2.22
CA TYR A 19 10.03 20.63 -2.90
C TYR A 19 8.87 20.23 -1.98
N ASN A 20 8.18 21.21 -1.38
CA ASN A 20 6.99 21.00 -0.54
C ASN A 20 5.89 20.35 -1.39
N SER A 21 6.04 19.05 -1.67
CA SER A 21 5.05 18.24 -2.37
C SER A 21 4.01 17.89 -1.32
N ALA A 22 2.77 18.32 -1.53
CA ALA A 22 1.68 17.94 -0.65
C ALA A 22 1.63 16.41 -0.54
N ALA A 23 1.55 15.89 0.68
CA ALA A 23 1.49 14.46 0.92
C ALA A 23 0.20 13.87 0.33
N ASN A 24 0.33 12.82 -0.48
CA ASN A 24 -0.82 12.05 -0.95
C ASN A 24 -1.31 11.12 0.17
N TRP A 25 -2.63 11.02 0.29
CA TRP A 25 -3.32 10.14 1.24
C TRP A 25 -4.36 9.31 0.51
N ALA A 26 -4.59 8.09 0.99
CA ALA A 26 -5.62 7.21 0.48
C ALA A 26 -6.38 6.54 1.61
N VAL A 27 -7.68 6.30 1.38
CA VAL A 27 -8.51 5.45 2.22
C VAL A 27 -9.07 4.35 1.33
N LEU A 28 -8.76 3.11 1.65
CA LEU A 28 -9.21 1.94 0.91
C LEU A 28 -10.23 1.17 1.75
N VAL A 29 -11.41 0.90 1.19
CA VAL A 29 -12.51 0.26 1.91
C VAL A 29 -13.10 -0.90 1.12
N ALA A 30 -13.12 -2.09 1.72
CA ALA A 30 -13.87 -3.25 1.24
C ALA A 30 -15.13 -3.42 2.09
N GLY A 31 -16.28 -3.03 1.56
CA GLY A 31 -17.57 -2.99 2.28
C GLY A 31 -18.29 -4.33 2.45
N SER A 32 -17.60 -5.47 2.29
CA SER A 32 -18.21 -6.80 2.38
C SER A 32 -17.23 -7.85 2.87
N ASN A 33 -17.74 -8.97 3.38
CA ASN A 33 -16.97 -10.09 3.90
C ASN A 33 -17.42 -11.44 3.30
N GLY A 34 -16.74 -12.51 3.69
CA GLY A 34 -17.01 -13.87 3.28
C GLY A 34 -16.36 -14.24 1.94
N TRP A 35 -16.07 -15.54 1.79
CA TRP A 35 -15.38 -16.08 0.62
C TRP A 35 -16.07 -15.76 -0.72
N TYR A 36 -17.41 -15.76 -0.74
CA TYR A 36 -18.19 -15.40 -1.93
C TYR A 36 -17.93 -13.96 -2.43
N ASN A 37 -17.49 -13.06 -1.54
CA ASN A 37 -17.17 -11.67 -1.85
C ASN A 37 -15.66 -11.42 -1.99
N TYR A 38 -14.88 -12.46 -2.25
CA TYR A 38 -13.42 -12.43 -2.40
C TYR A 38 -12.90 -11.20 -3.14
N ARG A 39 -13.50 -10.91 -4.30
CA ARG A 39 -13.11 -9.83 -5.21
C ARG A 39 -13.00 -8.46 -4.54
N HIS A 40 -13.85 -8.12 -3.56
CA HIS A 40 -13.85 -6.77 -2.99
C HIS A 40 -12.62 -6.50 -2.10
N GLN A 41 -12.14 -7.49 -1.34
CA GLN A 41 -10.89 -7.35 -0.59
C GLN A 41 -9.67 -7.59 -1.48
N ALA A 42 -9.77 -8.44 -2.52
CA ALA A 42 -8.71 -8.60 -3.52
C ALA A 42 -8.44 -7.30 -4.32
N ASP A 43 -9.50 -6.58 -4.70
CA ASP A 43 -9.42 -5.26 -5.34
C ASP A 43 -8.74 -4.24 -4.41
N LEU A 44 -9.12 -4.23 -3.13
CA LEU A 44 -8.50 -3.38 -2.13
C LEU A 44 -7.00 -3.67 -1.98
N CYS A 45 -6.64 -4.95 -1.82
CA CYS A 45 -5.25 -5.38 -1.67
C CYS A 45 -4.44 -4.98 -2.92
N HIS A 46 -5.01 -5.18 -4.11
CA HIS A 46 -4.36 -4.76 -5.36
C HIS A 46 -4.17 -3.24 -5.44
N ALA A 47 -5.16 -2.45 -5.01
CA ALA A 47 -5.02 -0.99 -4.94
C ALA A 47 -3.93 -0.57 -3.96
N TYR A 48 -3.82 -1.22 -2.79
CA TYR A 48 -2.71 -1.00 -1.85
C TYR A 48 -1.36 -1.22 -2.51
N GLN A 49 -1.16 -2.35 -3.20
CA GLN A 49 0.11 -2.64 -3.88
C GLN A 49 0.49 -1.57 -4.91
N ILE A 50 -0.50 -1.05 -5.65
CA ILE A 50 -0.28 0.04 -6.61
C ILE A 50 0.18 1.31 -5.88
N LEU A 51 -0.50 1.72 -4.81
CA LEU A 51 -0.15 2.94 -4.07
C LEU A 51 1.22 2.82 -3.38
N HIS A 52 1.47 1.70 -2.70
CA HIS A 52 2.74 1.41 -2.02
C HIS A 52 3.92 1.40 -3.02
N LYS A 53 3.76 0.71 -4.16
CA LYS A 53 4.79 0.67 -5.21
C LYS A 53 5.07 2.04 -5.84
N ASN A 54 4.11 2.96 -5.82
CA ASN A 54 4.28 4.34 -6.29
C ASN A 54 4.79 5.31 -5.20
N GLY A 55 5.23 4.78 -4.06
CA GLY A 55 5.94 5.55 -3.03
C GLY A 55 5.04 6.30 -2.06
N ILE A 56 3.73 5.99 -2.00
CA ILE A 56 2.88 6.47 -0.91
C ILE A 56 3.23 5.64 0.34
N PRO A 57 3.67 6.27 1.43
CA PRO A 57 4.05 5.54 2.63
C PRO A 57 2.83 4.86 3.27
N ASP A 58 3.02 3.71 3.91
CA ASP A 58 1.93 2.94 4.52
C ASP A 58 1.16 3.77 5.57
N SER A 59 1.85 4.68 6.27
CA SER A 59 1.23 5.63 7.21
C SER A 59 0.18 6.56 6.57
N ASN A 60 0.19 6.68 5.25
CA ASN A 60 -0.73 7.51 4.47
C ASN A 60 -1.81 6.70 3.73
N ILE A 61 -1.85 5.38 3.92
CA ILE A 61 -2.84 4.50 3.29
C ILE A 61 -3.64 3.83 4.41
N ILE A 62 -4.85 4.32 4.64
CA ILE A 62 -5.75 3.73 5.64
C ILE A 62 -6.51 2.58 5.00
N VAL A 63 -6.40 1.39 5.57
CA VAL A 63 -7.05 0.17 5.06
C VAL A 63 -8.19 -0.27 5.98
N MET A 64 -9.37 -0.44 5.39
CA MET A 64 -10.55 -0.99 6.04
C MET A 64 -11.04 -2.22 5.26
N MET A 65 -10.77 -3.41 5.80
CA MET A 65 -11.20 -4.68 5.20
C MET A 65 -11.54 -5.68 6.29
N TYR A 66 -12.47 -6.59 6.03
CA TYR A 66 -12.88 -7.55 7.06
C TYR A 66 -11.78 -8.55 7.42
N ASP A 67 -10.81 -8.77 6.53
CA ASP A 67 -9.60 -9.59 6.72
C ASP A 67 -9.89 -11.08 6.98
N ASP A 68 -10.87 -11.63 6.25
CA ASP A 68 -11.33 -13.02 6.39
C ASP A 68 -11.05 -13.92 5.17
N LEU A 69 -10.17 -13.49 4.25
CA LEU A 69 -9.88 -14.22 3.01
C LEU A 69 -8.57 -15.00 3.01
N ALA A 70 -7.46 -14.38 3.41
CA ALA A 70 -6.13 -14.97 3.27
C ALA A 70 -6.03 -16.34 3.99
N HIS A 71 -6.66 -16.46 5.15
CA HIS A 71 -6.65 -17.67 5.97
C HIS A 71 -8.02 -18.38 5.99
N ASN A 72 -8.94 -17.98 5.11
CA ASN A 72 -10.26 -18.62 4.99
C ASN A 72 -10.13 -20.11 4.71
N GLN A 73 -11.00 -20.96 5.24
CA GLN A 73 -10.99 -22.41 4.98
C GLN A 73 -11.10 -22.76 3.48
N GLU A 74 -11.85 -21.97 2.72
CA GLU A 74 -12.06 -22.17 1.28
C GLU A 74 -10.87 -21.70 0.42
N ASN A 75 -9.92 -20.95 0.99
CA ASN A 75 -8.76 -20.49 0.24
C ASN A 75 -7.80 -21.66 -0.09
N PRO A 76 -7.60 -22.03 -1.37
CA PRO A 76 -6.69 -23.11 -1.75
C PRO A 76 -5.22 -22.77 -1.49
N THR A 77 -4.89 -21.48 -1.39
CA THR A 77 -3.53 -20.96 -1.19
C THR A 77 -3.51 -20.07 0.06
N LYS A 78 -3.37 -20.69 1.24
CA LYS A 78 -3.42 -19.97 2.52
C LYS A 78 -2.36 -18.86 2.59
N GLY A 79 -2.76 -17.71 3.11
CA GLY A 79 -1.92 -16.52 3.21
C GLY A 79 -1.81 -15.69 1.94
N ILE A 80 -2.37 -16.16 0.81
CA ILE A 80 -2.26 -15.49 -0.49
C ILE A 80 -3.64 -15.01 -0.96
N ILE A 81 -3.68 -13.79 -1.50
CA ILE A 81 -4.83 -13.25 -2.23
C ILE A 81 -4.34 -12.79 -3.60
N ILE A 82 -5.03 -13.16 -4.68
CA ILE A 82 -4.73 -12.72 -6.05
C ILE A 82 -5.90 -11.88 -6.58
N ASN A 83 -5.65 -10.87 -7.42
CA ASN A 83 -6.74 -10.08 -8.03
C ASN A 83 -6.94 -10.34 -9.54
N HIS A 84 -6.22 -11.31 -10.10
CA HIS A 84 -6.47 -11.79 -11.46
C HIS A 84 -5.91 -13.21 -11.63
N PRO A 85 -6.37 -13.98 -12.64
CA PRO A 85 -5.84 -15.32 -12.90
C PRO A 85 -4.32 -15.30 -13.09
N ASN A 86 -3.63 -16.24 -12.44
CA ASN A 86 -2.16 -16.35 -12.44
C ASN A 86 -1.43 -15.08 -11.95
N GLY A 87 -2.11 -14.24 -11.16
CA GLY A 87 -1.52 -13.05 -10.56
C GLY A 87 -0.60 -13.34 -9.39
N ALA A 88 0.18 -12.33 -9.02
CA ALA A 88 0.98 -12.35 -7.80
C ALA A 88 0.09 -12.17 -6.57
N ASP A 89 0.63 -12.51 -5.39
CA ASP A 89 0.00 -12.16 -4.12
C ASP A 89 -0.11 -10.64 -3.98
N VAL A 90 -1.31 -10.17 -3.63
CA VAL A 90 -1.60 -8.77 -3.33
C VAL A 90 -1.83 -8.53 -1.84
N TYR A 91 -1.92 -9.56 -1.01
CA TYR A 91 -2.20 -9.44 0.42
C TYR A 91 -0.96 -9.07 1.24
N HIS A 92 0.22 -9.59 0.87
CA HIS A 92 1.44 -9.33 1.62
C HIS A 92 1.73 -7.83 1.81
N GLY A 93 1.92 -7.42 3.07
CA GLY A 93 2.30 -6.05 3.44
C GLY A 93 1.12 -5.10 3.63
N VAL A 94 -0.10 -5.47 3.23
CA VAL A 94 -1.30 -4.63 3.43
C VAL A 94 -1.48 -4.35 4.93
N PRO A 95 -1.62 -3.08 5.36
CA PRO A 95 -1.95 -2.72 6.75
C PRO A 95 -3.32 -3.23 7.16
N HIS A 96 -3.48 -3.59 8.43
CA HIS A 96 -4.74 -4.09 8.99
C HIS A 96 -5.33 -3.05 9.97
N ASP A 97 -5.54 -1.82 9.51
CA ASP A 97 -5.91 -0.70 10.40
C ASP A 97 -7.29 -0.88 11.02
N TYR A 98 -8.27 -1.32 10.21
CA TYR A 98 -9.62 -1.62 10.65
C TYR A 98 -10.09 -2.94 10.05
N ASN A 99 -10.28 -3.95 10.89
CA ASN A 99 -10.72 -5.29 10.48
C ASN A 99 -11.75 -5.93 11.43
N GLY A 100 -12.41 -6.98 10.94
CA GLY A 100 -13.44 -7.69 11.69
C GLY A 100 -14.69 -6.86 11.99
N LYS A 101 -15.28 -7.11 13.16
CA LYS A 101 -16.47 -6.38 13.64
C LYS A 101 -16.06 -5.25 14.58
N VAL A 102 -16.70 -4.10 14.40
CA VAL A 102 -16.69 -2.98 15.36
C VAL A 102 -17.53 -3.33 16.58
#